data_AF-A0A1B0DL64-F1
#
_entry.id   AF-A0A1B0DL64-F1
#
_cell.length_a   1.000
_cell.length_b   1.000
_cell.length_c   1.000
_cell.angle_alpha   90.00
_cell.angle_beta   90.00
_cell.angle_gamma   90.00
#
_symmetry.space_group_name_H-M   'P 1'
#
loop_
_entity.id
_entity.type
_entity.pdbx_description
1 polymer ?
#
loop_
_entity_poly.entity_id
_entity_poly.type
_entity_poly.pdbx_seq_one_letter_code
_entity_poly.pdbx_strand_id
1 'polypeptide(L)'
;MSEDNSWVFDSLVCFLHGPIWNAPLQTFIEEKSLIFDPNEKQDESNPEFITIHNEYKNLVDFMLGSFMDEMQITPEKFEEACLEGRNHTGTSSGLTFHQGLFQQIWAANDIRIFIRMMTQRNVELQLQALDLIERRQNSQPTGESDVKEFSEQGGTSVSVITDIKP
;
A
#
# COMPACT_ATOMS: atom_id res chain seq x y z
N MET A 1 1.84 26.13 35.56
CA MET A 1 1.87 26.87 34.28
C MET A 1 2.10 25.82 33.20
N SER A 2 1.05 25.10 32.81
CA SER A 2 1.18 23.86 32.02
C SER A 2 -0.03 23.63 31.09
N GLU A 3 -0.82 24.67 30.83
CA GLU A 3 -2.01 24.58 29.97
C GLU A 3 -1.72 25.00 28.51
N ASP A 4 -0.52 25.54 28.22
CA ASP A 4 -0.23 26.23 26.96
C ASP A 4 0.26 25.34 25.80
N ASN A 5 0.52 24.04 26.03
CA ASN A 5 1.07 23.14 25.00
C ASN A 5 0.12 22.02 24.54
N SER A 6 -1.02 21.80 25.20
CA SER A 6 -1.97 20.74 24.82
C SER A 6 -2.47 20.90 23.37
N TRP A 7 -2.68 22.16 22.93
CA TRP A 7 -3.16 22.44 21.58
C TRP A 7 -2.16 22.02 20.50
N VAL A 8 -0.85 21.97 20.81
CA VAL A 8 0.20 21.57 19.86
C VAL A 8 0.04 20.10 19.53
N PHE A 9 -0.19 19.27 20.54
CA PHE A 9 -0.42 17.84 20.36
C PHE A 9 -1.73 17.57 19.59
N ASP A 10 -2.81 18.28 19.94
CA ASP A 10 -4.10 18.15 19.23
C ASP A 10 -3.96 18.55 17.76
N SER A 11 -3.25 19.65 17.48
CA SER A 11 -2.97 20.12 16.12
C SER A 11 -2.14 19.13 15.33
N LEU A 12 -1.13 18.50 15.96
CA LEU A 12 -0.33 17.45 15.34
C LEU A 12 -1.19 16.23 15.00
N VAL A 13 -2.02 15.75 15.93
CA VAL A 13 -2.92 14.62 15.68
C VAL A 13 -3.87 14.91 14.53
N CYS A 14 -4.44 16.12 14.47
CA CYS A 14 -5.26 16.57 13.34
C CYS A 14 -4.48 16.59 12.03
N PHE A 15 -3.24 17.08 12.04
CA PHE A 15 -2.38 17.11 10.85
C PHE A 15 -2.06 15.71 10.33
N LEU A 16 -1.68 14.78 11.21
CA LEU A 16 -1.39 13.38 10.85
C LEU A 16 -2.60 12.63 10.29
N HIS A 17 -3.82 13.01 10.68
CA HIS A 17 -5.06 12.51 10.06
C HIS A 17 -5.43 13.23 8.77
N GLY A 18 -4.83 14.38 8.48
CA GLY A 18 -5.15 15.21 7.34
C GLY A 18 -4.70 14.62 6.00
N PRO A 19 -5.33 15.01 4.89
CA PRO A 19 -4.93 14.57 3.55
C PRO A 19 -3.56 15.12 3.14
N ILE A 20 -3.14 16.26 3.71
CA ILE A 20 -1.80 16.83 3.49
C ILE A 20 -0.73 15.85 3.94
N TRP A 21 -0.94 15.18 5.08
CA TRP A 21 -0.07 14.11 5.58
C TRP A 21 -0.26 12.80 4.81
N ASN A 22 -1.52 12.35 4.71
CA ASN A 22 -1.80 11.00 4.24
C ASN A 22 -1.56 10.82 2.73
N ALA A 23 -1.95 11.76 1.88
CA ALA A 23 -1.89 11.54 0.44
C ALA A 23 -0.46 11.34 -0.08
N PRO A 24 0.53 12.20 0.25
CA PRO A 24 1.90 12.00 -0.21
C PRO A 24 2.54 10.71 0.30
N LEU A 25 2.31 10.37 1.57
CA LEU A 25 2.86 9.13 2.15
C LEU A 25 2.20 7.89 1.56
N GLN A 26 0.88 7.89 1.36
CA GLN A 26 0.20 6.76 0.73
C GLN A 26 0.71 6.52 -0.68
N THR A 27 0.82 7.58 -1.50
CA THR A 27 1.41 7.46 -2.85
C THR A 27 2.83 6.90 -2.79
N PHE A 28 3.67 7.45 -1.91
CA PHE A 28 5.05 6.96 -1.76
C PHE A 28 5.10 5.47 -1.38
N ILE A 29 4.34 5.06 -0.36
CA ILE A 29 4.35 3.69 0.15
C ILE A 29 3.79 2.75 -0.93
N GLU A 30 2.70 3.11 -1.60
CA GLU A 30 2.13 2.29 -2.69
C GLU A 30 3.15 2.06 -3.81
N GLU A 31 3.75 3.11 -4.34
CA GLU A 31 4.68 3.03 -5.47
C GLU A 31 5.97 2.28 -5.11
N LYS A 32 6.52 2.54 -3.92
CA LYS A 32 7.83 2.01 -3.53
C LYS A 32 7.74 0.64 -2.84
N SER A 33 6.55 0.21 -2.39
CA SER A 33 6.36 -1.08 -1.70
C SER A 33 6.56 -2.30 -2.58
N LEU A 34 6.51 -2.15 -3.91
CA LEU A 34 6.50 -3.27 -4.86
C LEU A 34 7.73 -4.18 -4.75
N ILE A 35 8.90 -3.65 -4.36
CA ILE A 35 10.13 -4.43 -4.21
C ILE A 35 10.23 -5.18 -2.86
N PHE A 36 9.31 -4.92 -1.93
CA PHE A 36 9.32 -5.49 -0.59
C PHE A 36 8.48 -6.77 -0.57
N ASP A 37 9.02 -7.85 -1.13
CA ASP A 37 8.34 -9.15 -1.24
C ASP A 37 8.22 -9.85 0.14
N PRO A 38 7.02 -10.28 0.56
CA PRO A 38 6.84 -11.05 1.80
C PRO A 38 7.51 -12.43 1.81
N ASN A 39 7.86 -12.99 0.64
CA ASN A 39 8.50 -14.30 0.51
C ASN A 39 10.04 -14.23 0.52
N GLU A 40 10.59 -13.03 0.37
CA GLU A 40 12.03 -12.79 0.38
C GLU A 40 12.53 -12.41 1.78
N LYS A 41 13.82 -12.61 2.02
CA LYS A 41 14.42 -12.21 3.30
C LYS A 41 14.48 -10.68 3.38
N GLN A 42 13.79 -10.12 4.37
CA GLN A 42 13.88 -8.71 4.74
C GLN A 42 15.29 -8.41 5.28
N ASP A 43 16.18 -7.95 4.39
CA ASP A 43 17.55 -7.55 4.74
C ASP A 43 17.64 -6.03 4.91
N GLU A 44 17.80 -5.59 6.16
CA GLU A 44 18.01 -4.19 6.52
C GLU A 44 19.27 -3.58 5.90
N SER A 45 20.23 -4.43 5.49
CA SER A 45 21.48 -4.01 4.83
C SER A 45 21.35 -3.86 3.32
N ASN A 46 20.17 -4.17 2.74
CA ASN A 46 19.95 -4.04 1.31
C ASN A 46 20.07 -2.55 0.90
N PRO A 47 20.99 -2.20 -0.03
CA PRO A 47 21.21 -0.81 -0.42
C PRO A 47 19.97 -0.15 -1.06
N GLU A 48 19.10 -0.92 -1.72
CA GLU A 48 17.86 -0.40 -2.32
C GLU A 48 16.85 -0.05 -1.22
N PHE A 49 16.71 -0.90 -0.20
CA PHE A 49 15.84 -0.63 0.95
C PHE A 49 16.30 0.59 1.73
N ILE A 50 17.61 0.73 1.96
CA ILE A 50 18.21 1.89 2.62
C ILE A 50 17.96 3.17 1.80
N THR A 51 18.09 3.10 0.48
CA THR A 51 17.86 4.25 -0.41
C THR A 51 16.42 4.75 -0.30
N ILE A 52 15.44 3.84 -0.44
CA ILE A 52 14.02 4.19 -0.33
C ILE A 52 13.69 4.65 1.09
N HIS A 53 14.28 4.05 2.13
CA HIS A 53 14.09 4.49 3.51
C HIS A 53 14.56 5.93 3.71
N ASN A 54 15.71 6.32 3.14
CA ASN A 54 16.17 7.70 3.20
C ASN A 54 15.25 8.67 2.45
N GLU A 55 14.71 8.27 1.29
CA GLU A 55 13.69 9.07 0.59
C GLU A 55 12.44 9.27 1.45
N TYR A 56 11.97 8.21 2.11
CA TYR A 56 10.82 8.25 3.02
C TYR A 56 11.08 9.19 4.21
N LYS A 57 12.28 9.12 4.81
CA LYS A 57 12.69 10.01 5.90
C LYS A 57 12.64 11.46 5.49
N ASN A 58 13.25 11.78 4.34
CA ASN A 58 13.26 13.15 3.83
C ASN A 58 11.84 13.68 3.58
N LEU A 59 10.92 12.82 3.11
CA LEU A 59 9.51 13.18 2.94
C LEU A 59 8.83 13.47 4.29
N VAL A 60 8.98 12.58 5.27
CA VAL A 60 8.44 12.77 6.63
C VAL A 60 8.99 14.04 7.28
N ASP A 61 10.30 14.24 7.22
CA ASP A 61 10.98 15.40 7.80
C ASP A 61 10.52 16.70 7.14
N PHE A 62 10.38 16.72 5.81
CA PHE A 62 9.86 17.87 5.07
C PHE A 62 8.42 18.21 5.50
N MET A 63 7.56 17.21 5.64
CA MET A 63 6.14 17.40 5.98
C MET A 63 5.96 17.87 7.43
N LEU A 64 6.69 17.26 8.37
CA LEU A 64 6.67 17.71 9.77
C LEU A 64 7.31 19.09 9.93
N GLY A 65 8.43 19.36 9.24
CA GLY A 65 9.07 20.67 9.23
C GLY A 65 8.14 21.75 8.70
N SER A 66 7.46 21.49 7.58
CA SER A 66 6.49 22.42 7.00
C SER A 66 5.32 22.71 7.97
N PHE A 67 4.81 21.68 8.65
CA PHE A 67 3.77 21.83 9.66
C PHE A 67 4.24 22.69 10.85
N MET A 68 5.45 22.42 11.35
CA MET A 68 6.03 23.16 12.47
C MET A 68 6.26 24.63 12.11
N ASP A 69 6.76 24.89 10.91
CA ASP A 69 6.98 26.25 10.39
C ASP A 69 5.65 27.00 10.25
N GLU A 70 4.61 26.37 9.69
CA GLU A 70 3.28 27.00 9.51
C GLU A 70 2.61 27.33 10.85
N MET A 71 2.72 26.42 11.83
CA MET A 71 2.13 26.59 13.16
C MET A 71 3.01 27.40 14.12
N GLN A 72 4.21 27.81 13.69
CA GLN A 72 5.21 28.50 14.52
C GLN A 72 5.55 27.71 15.80
N ILE A 73 5.68 26.39 15.65
CA ILE A 73 6.05 25.47 16.74
C ILE A 73 7.55 25.24 16.68
N THR A 74 8.27 25.55 17.77
CA THR A 74 9.70 25.23 17.85
C THR A 74 9.91 23.74 18.15
N PRO A 75 11.07 23.15 17.80
CA PRO A 75 11.38 21.76 18.13
C PRO A 75 11.24 21.43 19.62
N GLU A 76 11.64 22.35 20.50
CA GLU A 76 11.54 22.18 21.95
C GLU A 76 10.09 22.09 22.39
N LYS A 77 9.23 22.97 21.87
CA LYS A 77 7.79 22.96 22.15
C LYS A 77 7.11 21.70 21.62
N PHE A 78 7.53 21.24 20.45
CA PHE A 78 7.05 19.99 19.86
C PHE A 78 7.40 18.78 20.74
N GLU A 79 8.64 18.71 21.23
CA GLU A 79 9.10 17.66 22.13
C GLU A 79 8.31 17.66 23.45
N GLU A 80 8.15 18.84 24.07
CA GLU A 80 7.34 19.00 25.29
C GLU A 80 5.90 18.52 25.08
N ALA A 81 5.25 18.94 23.99
CA ALA A 81 3.88 18.54 23.68
C ALA A 81 3.74 17.02 23.44
N CYS A 82 4.74 16.38 22.82
CA CYS A 82 4.76 14.93 22.64
C CYS A 82 4.90 14.18 23.97
N LEU A 83 5.74 14.68 24.89
CA LEU A 83 5.94 14.11 26.22
C LEU A 83 4.69 14.27 27.09
N GLU A 84 4.03 15.43 27.03
CA GLU A 84 2.79 15.71 27.76
C GLU A 84 1.59 14.92 27.22
N GLY A 85 1.43 14.83 25.88
CA GLY A 85 0.37 14.05 25.25
C GLY A 85 0.42 12.55 25.60
N ARG A 86 1.63 12.01 25.82
CA ARG A 86 1.81 10.63 26.31
C ARG A 86 1.28 10.43 27.73
N ASN A 87 1.30 11.46 28.57
CA ASN A 87 0.79 11.42 29.94
C ASN A 87 -0.71 11.71 30.00
N HIS A 88 -1.20 12.64 29.15
CA HIS A 88 -2.62 13.00 29.05
C HIS A 88 -3.49 11.88 28.48
N THR A 89 -2.93 11.02 27.62
CA THR A 89 -3.66 9.89 27.06
C THR A 89 -3.94 8.78 28.06
N GLY A 90 -3.30 8.76 29.25
CA GLY A 90 -3.70 8.15 30.55
C GLY A 90 -4.18 6.70 30.60
N THR A 91 -4.35 6.08 29.44
CA THR A 91 -4.95 4.79 29.16
C THR A 91 -4.17 4.26 27.98
N SER A 92 -3.69 3.03 28.10
CA SER A 92 -3.13 2.23 27.02
C SER A 92 -4.04 2.15 25.76
N SER A 93 -5.27 2.66 25.85
CA SER A 93 -6.30 2.72 24.81
C SER A 93 -6.23 3.94 23.88
N GLY A 94 -5.64 5.07 24.29
CA GLY A 94 -5.55 6.27 23.44
C GLY A 94 -4.49 6.16 22.34
N LEU A 95 -3.31 5.63 22.69
CA LEU A 95 -2.22 5.41 21.74
C LEU A 95 -2.49 4.24 20.78
N THR A 96 -3.35 3.30 21.14
CA THR A 96 -3.75 2.20 20.24
C THR A 96 -4.64 2.69 19.09
N PHE A 97 -5.45 3.73 19.30
CA PHE A 97 -6.24 4.35 18.22
C PHE A 97 -5.36 5.05 17.17
N HIS A 98 -4.22 5.60 17.59
CA HIS A 98 -3.28 6.29 16.69
C HIS A 98 -2.09 5.42 16.27
N GLN A 99 -2.12 4.11 16.54
CA GLN A 99 -0.98 3.22 16.33
C GLN A 99 -0.49 3.21 14.88
N GLY A 100 -1.41 3.30 13.91
CA GLY A 100 -1.06 3.42 12.49
C GLY A 100 -0.42 4.76 12.10
N LEU A 101 -0.82 5.86 12.74
CA LEU A 101 -0.21 7.18 12.50
C LEU A 101 1.21 7.24 13.04
N PHE A 102 1.38 6.83 14.30
CA PHE A 102 2.70 6.82 14.92
C PHE A 102 3.62 5.79 14.28
N GLN A 103 3.09 4.71 13.70
CA GLN A 103 3.90 3.78 12.91
C GLN A 103 4.63 4.48 11.75
N GLN A 104 3.99 5.41 11.06
CA GLN A 104 4.63 6.16 9.96
C GLN A 104 5.78 7.04 10.48
N ILE A 105 5.60 7.65 11.65
CA ILE A 105 6.64 8.45 12.32
C ILE A 105 7.80 7.56 12.82
N TRP A 106 7.47 6.41 13.40
CA TRP A 106 8.48 5.44 13.85
C TRP A 106 9.25 4.82 12.69
N ALA A 107 8.58 4.57 11.57
CA ALA A 107 9.20 4.06 10.35
C ALA A 107 10.29 5.01 9.81
N ALA A 108 10.17 6.33 10.01
CA ALA A 108 11.23 7.26 9.63
C ALA A 108 12.52 7.06 10.45
N ASN A 109 12.42 6.54 11.68
CA ASN A 109 13.56 6.39 12.58
C ASN A 109 14.08 4.95 12.68
N ASP A 110 13.25 3.94 12.38
CA ASP A 110 13.62 2.52 12.42
C ASP A 110 13.32 1.83 11.09
N ILE A 111 14.37 1.41 10.39
CA ILE A 111 14.27 0.75 9.08
C ILE A 111 13.50 -0.57 9.15
N ARG A 112 13.47 -1.26 10.29
CA ARG A 112 12.71 -2.52 10.44
C ARG A 112 11.22 -2.25 10.45
N ILE A 113 10.80 -1.18 11.13
CA ILE A 113 9.41 -0.75 11.13
C ILE A 113 9.02 -0.31 9.72
N PHE A 114 9.90 0.41 9.02
CA PHE A 114 9.72 0.79 7.63
C PHE A 114 9.56 -0.41 6.71
N ILE A 115 10.51 -1.36 6.71
CA ILE A 115 10.44 -2.57 5.87
C ILE A 115 9.15 -3.33 6.14
N ARG A 116 8.77 -3.54 7.41
CA ARG A 116 7.52 -4.22 7.76
C ARG A 116 6.30 -3.49 7.21
N MET A 117 6.27 -2.16 7.29
CA MET A 117 5.19 -1.33 6.74
C MET A 117 5.13 -1.45 5.21
N MET A 118 6.27 -1.40 4.53
CA MET A 118 6.35 -1.53 3.07
C MET A 118 5.90 -2.92 2.60
N THR A 119 6.36 -3.99 3.25
CA THR A 119 5.93 -5.36 2.94
C THR A 119 4.42 -5.55 3.17
N GLN A 120 3.89 -5.02 4.27
CA GLN A 120 2.45 -5.08 4.54
C GLN A 120 1.65 -4.40 3.42
N ARG A 121 2.10 -3.22 2.95
CA ARG A 121 1.43 -2.54 1.84
C ARG A 121 1.51 -3.34 0.54
N ASN A 122 2.65 -3.96 0.24
CA ASN A 122 2.80 -4.81 -0.93
C ASN A 122 1.81 -6.00 -0.91
N VAL A 123 1.65 -6.64 0.24
CA VAL A 123 0.66 -7.72 0.43
C VAL A 123 -0.76 -7.22 0.16
N GLU A 124 -1.13 -6.06 0.67
CA GLU A 124 -2.45 -5.46 0.41
C GLU A 124 -2.69 -5.19 -1.08
N LEU A 125 -1.69 -4.65 -1.78
CA LEU A 125 -1.77 -4.41 -3.23
C LEU A 125 -1.91 -5.72 -4.01
N GLN A 126 -1.17 -6.76 -3.62
CA GLN A 126 -1.29 -8.09 -4.23
C GLN A 126 -2.69 -8.68 -4.03
N LEU A 127 -3.28 -8.54 -2.84
CA LEU A 127 -4.65 -8.99 -2.55
C LEU A 127 -5.69 -8.21 -3.37
N GLN A 128 -5.53 -6.90 -3.51
CA GLN A 128 -6.40 -6.07 -4.35
C GLN A 128 -6.32 -6.49 -5.83
N ALA A 129 -5.11 -6.79 -6.32
CA ALA A 129 -4.92 -7.28 -7.68
C ALA A 129 -5.60 -8.65 -7.89
N LEU A 130 -5.50 -9.56 -6.92
CA LEU A 130 -6.16 -10.87 -6.95
C LEU A 130 -7.69 -10.75 -7.00
N ASP A 131 -8.29 -9.91 -6.14
CA ASP A 131 -9.74 -9.64 -6.14
C ASP A 131 -10.20 -9.06 -7.50
N LEU A 132 -9.41 -8.18 -8.12
CA LEU A 132 -9.72 -7.64 -9.45
C LEU A 132 -9.70 -8.72 -10.54
N ILE A 133 -8.77 -9.68 -10.47
CA ILE A 133 -8.67 -10.80 -11.42
C ILE A 133 -9.88 -11.73 -11.27
N GLU A 134 -10.23 -12.11 -10.04
CA GLU A 134 -11.36 -13.00 -9.74
C GLU A 134 -12.69 -12.41 -10.25
N ARG A 135 -12.92 -11.11 -10.00
CA ARG A 135 -14.14 -10.42 -10.47
C ARG A 135 -14.27 -10.39 -11.99
N ARG A 136 -13.15 -10.25 -12.72
CA ARG A 136 -13.16 -10.28 -14.19
C ARG A 136 -13.46 -11.67 -14.73
N GLN A 137 -12.94 -12.72 -14.11
CA GLN A 137 -13.20 -14.11 -14.51
C GLN A 137 -14.66 -14.51 -14.27
N ASN A 138 -15.25 -14.10 -13.14
CA ASN A 138 -16.68 -14.34 -12.85
C ASN A 138 -17.66 -13.52 -13.69
N SER A 139 -17.19 -12.45 -14.36
CA SER A 139 -18.04 -11.55 -15.16
C SER A 139 -18.01 -11.87 -16.67
N GLN A 140 -17.18 -12.82 -17.12
CA GLN A 140 -17.27 -13.31 -18.49
C GLN A 140 -18.44 -14.31 -18.59
N PRO A 141 -19.50 -14.04 -19.40
CA PRO A 141 -20.45 -15.07 -19.74
C PRO A 141 -19.71 -16.13 -20.56
N THR A 142 -19.70 -17.36 -20.06
CA THR A 142 -19.36 -18.54 -20.86
C THR A 142 -20.27 -18.55 -22.09
N GLY A 143 -19.73 -18.12 -23.24
CA GLY A 143 -20.36 -18.32 -24.54
C GLY A 143 -20.40 -19.81 -24.82
N GLU A 144 -21.43 -20.48 -24.33
CA GLU A 144 -21.67 -21.90 -24.54
C GLU A 144 -22.47 -22.11 -25.83
N SER A 145 -21.97 -23.03 -26.66
CA SER A 145 -22.66 -23.83 -27.69
C SER A 145 -23.17 -23.17 -28.98
N ASP A 146 -22.42 -23.37 -30.06
CA ASP A 146 -23.00 -23.77 -31.36
C ASP A 146 -22.05 -24.77 -32.05
N VAL A 147 -21.87 -25.94 -31.42
CA VAL A 147 -21.38 -27.12 -32.13
C VAL A 147 -22.55 -27.65 -32.94
N LYS A 148 -22.72 -27.17 -34.17
CA LYS A 148 -23.57 -27.84 -35.16
C LYS A 148 -22.82 -29.04 -35.72
N GLU A 149 -22.97 -30.14 -35.01
CA GLU A 149 -22.79 -31.50 -35.52
C GLU A 149 -23.68 -31.68 -36.76
N PHE A 150 -23.07 -31.72 -37.94
CA PHE A 150 -23.77 -32.07 -39.18
C PHE A 150 -23.55 -33.56 -39.44
N SER A 151 -24.49 -34.38 -38.99
CA SER A 151 -24.53 -35.81 -39.24
C SER A 151 -24.86 -36.11 -40.70
N GLU A 152 -24.02 -36.93 -41.34
CA GLU A 152 -24.27 -37.59 -42.62
C GLU A 152 -25.63 -38.32 -42.64
N GLN A 153 -26.40 -38.15 -43.73
CA GLN A 153 -27.29 -39.19 -44.24
C GLN A 153 -27.15 -39.29 -45.77
N GLY A 154 -26.99 -40.52 -46.23
CA GLY A 154 -26.47 -40.88 -47.55
C GLY A 154 -27.45 -40.80 -48.73
N GLY A 155 -26.90 -41.06 -49.92
CA GLY A 155 -27.63 -41.17 -51.18
C GLY A 155 -26.70 -41.49 -52.35
N THR A 156 -26.65 -42.76 -52.73
CA THR A 156 -25.82 -43.41 -53.75
C THR A 156 -26.05 -42.94 -55.20
N SER A 157 -24.99 -42.76 -56.02
CA SER A 157 -24.93 -43.22 -57.43
C SER A 157 -23.56 -42.98 -58.14
N VAL A 158 -22.76 -44.07 -58.21
CA VAL A 158 -22.12 -44.74 -59.37
C VAL A 158 -21.38 -43.97 -60.50
N SER A 159 -20.11 -44.43 -60.71
CA SER A 159 -19.23 -44.47 -61.92
C SER A 159 -18.65 -43.14 -62.46
N VAL A 160 -17.39 -43.04 -62.90
CA VAL A 160 -16.67 -43.84 -63.93
C VAL A 160 -15.13 -43.80 -63.74
N ILE A 161 -14.52 -44.92 -64.12
CA ILE A 161 -13.09 -45.26 -64.25
C ILE A 161 -12.34 -44.45 -65.32
N THR A 162 -11.07 -44.09 -65.09
CA THR A 162 -9.91 -44.23 -66.02
C THR A 162 -8.64 -43.84 -65.25
N ASP A 163 -7.73 -44.78 -64.94
CA ASP A 163 -6.50 -45.14 -65.71
C ASP A 163 -5.44 -44.01 -65.75
N ILE A 164 -4.11 -44.17 -65.64
CA ILE A 164 -3.13 -45.24 -65.34
C ILE A 164 -1.79 -44.48 -65.09
N LYS A 165 -0.94 -45.10 -64.26
CA LYS A 165 0.53 -44.99 -64.00
C LYS A 165 1.48 -44.50 -65.13
N PRO A 166 2.82 -44.35 -64.90
CA PRO A 166 3.65 -44.79 -63.75
C PRO A 166 4.29 -43.70 -62.88
#